data_AF-A0A6A7YKD4-F1
#
_entry.id   AF-A0A6A7YKD4-F1
#
_cell.length_a   1.000
_cell.length_b   1.000
_cell.length_c   1.000
_cell.angle_alpha   90.00
_cell.angle_beta   90.00
_cell.angle_gamma   90.00
#
_symmetry.space_group_name_H-M   'P 1'
#
loop_
_entity.id
_entity.type
_entity.pdbx_description
1 polymer ?
#
loop_
_entity_poly.entity_id
_entity_poly.type
_entity_poly.pdbx_seq_one_letter_code
_entity_poly.pdbx_strand_id
1 'polypeptide(L)'
;MQKRQRVRISFDIDDTLACQLHHCDVEQSRLPDCVHRWLGEPLRFGTRALIRELRRQGCSIWVYTSSGRTPAYIKRWLMLYGIRVDGVVNSDRHSLALAARGLSNAPSKLPSAFDIDLHVDDSEGVRLEGQDHGFRVVVVHPEDENWARQVLDAVAVVQAQLDWQHSFKRPAPAPQTARAFSS
;
A
#
# COMPACT_ATOMS: atom_id res chain seq x y z
N MET A 1 16.51 17.06 12.47
CA MET A 1 16.03 15.67 12.61
C MET A 1 15.71 15.14 11.22
N GLN A 2 16.39 14.10 10.73
CA GLN A 2 16.00 13.45 9.47
C GLN A 2 14.67 12.74 9.70
N LYS A 3 13.63 13.11 8.94
CA LYS A 3 12.31 12.50 9.01
C LYS A 3 12.43 11.08 8.45
N ARG A 4 12.23 10.06 9.30
CA ARG A 4 12.21 8.65 8.88
C ARG A 4 11.22 8.50 7.73
N GLN A 5 11.65 7.90 6.62
CA GLN A 5 10.75 7.69 5.48
C GLN A 5 9.60 6.78 5.92
N ARG A 6 8.39 7.20 5.57
CA ARG A 6 7.15 6.53 5.95
C ARG A 6 6.90 5.42 4.94
N VAL A 7 6.84 4.17 5.40
CA VAL A 7 6.54 3.01 4.55
C VAL A 7 5.22 3.22 3.83
N ARG A 8 5.23 3.12 2.51
CA ARG A 8 4.07 3.31 1.65
C ARG A 8 3.51 1.95 1.23
N ILE A 9 2.26 1.71 1.59
CA ILE A 9 1.55 0.45 1.34
C ILE A 9 0.39 0.74 0.41
N SER A 10 0.26 -0.03 -0.67
CA SER A 10 -0.94 0.02 -1.52
C SER A 10 -1.76 -1.24 -1.43
N PHE A 11 -3.07 -1.10 -1.55
CA PHE A 11 -4.03 -2.19 -1.59
C PHE A 11 -4.71 -2.24 -2.95
N ASP A 12 -4.87 -3.44 -3.52
CA ASP A 12 -5.82 -3.65 -4.61
C ASP A 12 -7.27 -3.51 -4.11
N ILE A 13 -8.24 -3.48 -5.03
CA ILE A 13 -9.65 -3.37 -4.70
C ILE A 13 -10.32 -4.72 -4.85
N ASP A 14 -10.34 -5.28 -6.05
CA ASP A 14 -11.24 -6.38 -6.38
C ASP A 14 -10.72 -7.66 -5.70
N ASP A 15 -11.58 -8.37 -4.97
CA ASP A 15 -11.26 -9.53 -4.12
C ASP A 15 -10.18 -9.32 -3.03
N THR A 16 -9.65 -8.09 -2.90
CA THR A 16 -8.73 -7.67 -1.84
C THR A 16 -9.41 -6.79 -0.78
N LEU A 17 -9.82 -5.57 -1.14
CA LEU A 17 -10.53 -4.64 -0.25
C LEU A 17 -12.04 -4.73 -0.41
N ALA A 18 -12.52 -4.83 -1.64
CA ALA A 18 -13.91 -5.11 -1.95
C ALA A 18 -14.08 -6.63 -1.96
N CYS A 19 -15.12 -7.10 -1.27
CA CYS A 19 -15.39 -8.52 -1.18
C CYS A 19 -16.75 -8.81 -1.81
N GLN A 20 -16.82 -9.87 -2.61
CA GLN A 20 -18.10 -10.42 -2.99
C GLN A 20 -18.79 -10.99 -1.73
N LEU A 21 -20.11 -10.81 -1.63
CA LEU A 21 -20.91 -11.14 -0.43
C LEU A 21 -20.76 -12.60 0.07
N HIS A 22 -20.23 -13.51 -0.74
CA HIS A 22 -20.05 -14.91 -0.38
C HIS A 22 -18.60 -15.27 0.01
N HIS A 23 -17.63 -14.35 -0.16
CA HIS A 23 -16.22 -14.64 0.08
C HIS A 23 -15.73 -14.17 1.45
N CYS A 24 -16.34 -13.13 2.03
CA CYS A 24 -15.99 -12.68 3.38
C CYS A 24 -17.03 -11.76 4.02
N ASP A 25 -16.91 -11.58 5.34
CA ASP A 25 -17.69 -10.61 6.09
C ASP A 25 -17.44 -9.16 5.63
N VAL A 26 -18.44 -8.30 5.82
CA VAL A 26 -18.43 -6.90 5.37
C VAL A 26 -18.31 -5.94 6.56
N GLU A 27 -17.50 -4.90 6.40
CA GLU A 27 -17.37 -3.79 7.37
C GLU A 27 -18.70 -3.08 7.60
N GLN A 28 -18.94 -2.68 8.85
CA GLN A 28 -20.09 -1.84 9.16
C GLN A 28 -19.90 -0.43 8.59
N SER A 29 -20.85 -0.05 7.73
CA SER A 29 -21.00 1.30 7.21
C SER A 29 -21.59 2.24 8.27
N ARG A 30 -21.22 3.53 8.23
CA ARG A 30 -21.85 4.58 9.05
C ARG A 30 -23.21 5.05 8.50
N LEU A 31 -23.54 4.62 7.29
CA LEU A 31 -24.78 4.95 6.58
C LEU A 31 -25.69 3.72 6.49
N PRO A 32 -27.03 3.92 6.41
CA PRO A 32 -27.97 2.83 6.14
C PRO A 32 -27.59 2.03 4.88
N ASP A 33 -27.79 0.72 4.91
CA ASP A 33 -27.31 -0.21 3.87
C ASP A 33 -27.81 0.10 2.46
N CYS A 34 -29.02 0.66 2.34
CA CYS A 34 -29.58 1.07 1.05
C CYS A 34 -28.80 2.25 0.43
N VAL A 35 -28.38 3.22 1.26
CA VAL A 35 -27.58 4.37 0.83
C VAL A 35 -26.16 3.93 0.53
N HIS A 36 -25.62 3.03 1.35
CA HIS A 36 -24.27 2.52 1.15
C HIS A 36 -24.12 1.75 -0.17
N ARG A 37 -25.05 0.84 -0.48
CA ARG A 37 -25.05 0.07 -1.74
C ARG A 37 -25.16 0.93 -3.00
N TRP A 38 -25.74 2.12 -2.90
CA TRP A 38 -25.82 3.06 -4.02
C TRP A 38 -24.54 3.90 -4.19
N LEU A 39 -23.85 4.18 -3.08
CA LEU A 39 -22.69 5.08 -3.06
C LEU A 39 -21.34 4.39 -3.17
N GLY A 40 -21.27 3.08 -2.94
CA GLY A 40 -20.04 2.32 -2.93
C GLY A 40 -20.24 0.82 -2.77
N GLU A 41 -19.13 0.12 -2.61
CA GLU A 41 -19.06 -1.33 -2.62
C GLU A 41 -18.91 -1.90 -1.19
N PRO A 42 -19.31 -3.15 -0.93
CA PRO A 42 -18.99 -3.83 0.33
C PRO A 42 -17.48 -3.83 0.57
N LEU A 43 -17.07 -3.38 1.75
CA LEU A 43 -15.66 -3.36 2.15
C LEU A 43 -15.38 -4.57 3.05
N ARG A 44 -14.33 -5.32 2.77
CA ARG A 44 -13.90 -6.50 3.52
C ARG A 44 -13.70 -6.19 4.99
N PHE A 45 -14.27 -7.03 5.85
CA PHE A 45 -14.14 -6.95 7.30
C PHE A 45 -12.68 -6.92 7.75
N GLY A 46 -12.40 -6.12 8.78
CA GLY A 46 -11.05 -5.92 9.32
C GLY A 46 -10.27 -4.80 8.64
N THR A 47 -10.71 -4.30 7.48
CA THR A 47 -10.03 -3.20 6.76
C THR A 47 -9.89 -1.95 7.64
N ARG A 48 -10.93 -1.56 8.38
CA ARG A 48 -10.86 -0.34 9.20
C ARG A 48 -9.86 -0.49 10.34
N ALA A 49 -9.85 -1.66 10.99
CA ALA A 49 -8.92 -1.95 12.07
C ALA A 49 -7.47 -2.00 11.55
N LEU A 50 -7.25 -2.68 10.42
CA LEU A 50 -5.96 -2.78 9.74
C LEU A 50 -5.41 -1.40 9.38
N ILE A 51 -6.19 -0.58 8.66
CA ILE A 51 -5.74 0.75 8.22
C ILE A 51 -5.40 1.62 9.42
N ARG A 52 -6.21 1.58 10.49
CA ARG A 52 -5.95 2.34 11.72
C ARG A 52 -4.63 1.93 12.35
N GLU A 53 -4.35 0.64 12.39
CA GLU A 53 -3.11 0.10 12.95
C GLU A 53 -1.88 0.48 12.09
N LEU A 54 -1.97 0.33 10.77
CA LEU A 54 -0.91 0.76 9.85
C LEU A 54 -0.62 2.28 9.97
N ARG A 55 -1.67 3.09 10.12
CA ARG A 55 -1.52 4.53 10.38
C ARG A 55 -0.84 4.80 11.72
N ARG A 56 -1.15 4.02 12.76
CA ARG A 56 -0.51 4.11 14.09
C ARG A 56 0.99 3.77 14.02
N GLN A 57 1.37 2.83 13.17
CA GLN A 57 2.78 2.50 12.87
C GLN A 57 3.46 3.53 11.97
N GLY A 58 2.71 4.55 11.52
CA GLY A 58 3.23 5.64 10.73
C GLY A 58 3.26 5.34 9.23
N CYS A 59 2.69 4.25 8.72
CA CYS A 59 2.68 3.87 7.30
C CYS A 59 1.72 4.74 6.46
N SER A 60 2.08 5.03 5.20
CA SER A 60 1.26 5.74 4.20
C SER A 60 0.39 4.76 3.45
N ILE A 61 -0.90 5.11 3.31
CA ILE A 61 -1.92 4.19 2.81
C ILE A 61 -2.35 4.63 1.43
N TRP A 62 -2.19 3.75 0.45
CA TRP A 62 -2.53 3.98 -0.94
C TRP A 62 -3.51 2.92 -1.44
N VAL A 63 -4.19 3.21 -2.53
CA VAL A 63 -4.89 2.20 -3.32
C VAL A 63 -4.19 2.10 -4.65
N TYR A 64 -3.97 0.87 -5.12
CA TYR A 64 -3.49 0.61 -6.45
C TYR A 64 -4.35 -0.48 -7.07
N THR A 65 -5.24 -0.08 -7.97
CA THR A 65 -6.12 -0.96 -8.71
C THR A 65 -5.89 -0.85 -10.21
N SER A 66 -6.07 -1.96 -10.93
CA SER A 66 -6.14 -1.98 -12.41
C SER A 66 -7.54 -1.62 -12.93
N SER A 67 -8.52 -1.40 -12.05
CA SER A 67 -9.88 -1.01 -12.45
C SER A 67 -9.96 0.44 -12.95
N GLY A 68 -10.99 0.71 -13.76
CA GLY A 68 -11.34 2.05 -14.25
C GLY A 68 -11.98 2.97 -13.21
N ARG A 69 -12.03 2.57 -11.93
CA ARG A 69 -12.59 3.40 -10.85
C ARG A 69 -11.78 4.68 -10.73
N THR A 70 -12.47 5.82 -10.71
CA THR A 70 -11.78 7.11 -10.60
C THR A 70 -11.17 7.30 -9.20
N PRO A 71 -10.05 8.04 -9.06
CA PRO A 71 -9.51 8.37 -7.75
C PRO A 71 -10.50 9.06 -6.81
N ALA A 72 -11.41 9.89 -7.37
CA ALA A 72 -12.45 10.57 -6.59
C ALA A 72 -13.49 9.57 -6.05
N TYR A 73 -13.91 8.60 -6.88
CA TYR A 73 -14.80 7.53 -6.45
C TYR A 73 -14.20 6.73 -5.30
N ILE A 74 -12.96 6.23 -5.46
CA ILE A 74 -12.28 5.38 -4.46
C ILE A 74 -12.14 6.12 -3.13
N LYS A 75 -11.71 7.40 -3.17
CA LYS A 75 -11.58 8.23 -1.97
C LYS A 75 -12.92 8.45 -1.27
N ARG A 76 -13.99 8.72 -2.03
CA ARG A 76 -15.33 8.91 -1.48
C ARG A 76 -15.84 7.61 -0.85
N TRP A 77 -15.73 6.48 -1.56
CA TRP A 77 -16.14 5.17 -1.08
C TRP A 77 -15.47 4.81 0.26
N LEU A 78 -14.14 4.88 0.34
CA LEU A 78 -13.41 4.59 1.57
C LEU A 78 -13.75 5.57 2.70
N MET A 79 -14.05 6.84 2.38
CA MET A 79 -14.49 7.83 3.36
C MET A 79 -15.80 7.45 4.05
N LEU A 80 -16.72 6.75 3.37
CA LEU A 80 -17.98 6.27 3.98
C LEU A 80 -17.72 5.29 5.14
N TYR A 81 -16.61 4.56 5.06
CA TYR A 81 -16.10 3.68 6.13
C TYR A 81 -15.14 4.40 7.10
N GLY A 82 -14.97 5.72 6.98
CA GLY A 82 -14.06 6.51 7.80
C GLY A 82 -12.58 6.34 7.47
N ILE A 83 -12.26 5.78 6.30
CA ILE A 83 -10.90 5.52 5.83
C ILE A 83 -10.45 6.65 4.91
N ARG A 84 -9.22 7.14 5.12
CA ARG A 84 -8.57 8.12 4.24
C ARG A 84 -7.31 7.49 3.63
N VAL A 85 -7.12 7.70 2.33
CA VAL A 85 -5.94 7.25 1.58
C VAL A 85 -5.09 8.46 1.17
N ASP A 86 -3.78 8.29 1.20
CA ASP A 86 -2.78 9.30 0.84
C ASP A 86 -2.60 9.40 -0.68
N GLY A 87 -2.90 8.33 -1.41
CA GLY A 87 -2.82 8.31 -2.86
C GLY A 87 -3.64 7.18 -3.48
N VAL A 88 -3.91 7.32 -4.78
CA VAL A 88 -4.59 6.32 -5.61
C VAL A 88 -3.84 6.19 -6.92
N VAL A 89 -3.61 4.97 -7.35
CA VAL A 89 -3.15 4.59 -8.69
C VAL A 89 -4.27 3.74 -9.29
N ASN A 90 -4.93 4.26 -10.33
CA ASN A 90 -5.88 3.52 -11.15
C ASN A 90 -5.22 3.15 -12.50
N SER A 91 -5.97 2.47 -13.36
CA SER A 91 -5.53 2.11 -14.72
C SER A 91 -4.91 3.29 -15.48
N ASP A 92 -5.54 4.46 -15.47
CA ASP A 92 -5.09 5.61 -16.27
C ASP A 92 -3.73 6.13 -15.78
N ARG A 93 -3.60 6.30 -14.45
CA ARG A 93 -2.35 6.75 -13.84
C ARG A 93 -1.23 5.74 -14.03
N HIS A 94 -1.55 4.45 -13.97
CA HIS A 94 -0.60 3.38 -14.27
C HIS A 94 -0.13 3.44 -15.71
N SER A 95 -1.04 3.46 -16.69
CA SER A 95 -0.71 3.52 -18.11
C SER A 95 0.14 4.73 -18.46
N LEU A 96 -0.20 5.91 -17.92
CA LEU A 96 0.60 7.13 -18.10
C LEU A 96 2.02 6.97 -17.54
N ALA A 97 2.15 6.35 -16.37
CA ALA A 97 3.43 6.12 -15.72
C ALA A 97 4.31 5.10 -16.48
N LEU A 98 3.69 4.11 -17.13
CA LEU A 98 4.40 3.14 -17.98
C LEU A 98 4.83 3.76 -19.31
N ALA A 99 3.94 4.51 -19.96
CA ALA A 99 4.23 5.20 -21.21
C ALA A 99 5.39 6.18 -21.03
N ALA A 100 5.40 6.95 -19.93
CA ALA A 100 6.49 7.85 -19.59
C ALA A 100 7.85 7.14 -19.37
N ARG A 101 7.84 5.82 -19.13
CA ARG A 101 9.04 4.99 -18.93
C ARG A 101 9.40 4.16 -20.17
N GLY A 102 8.61 4.23 -21.24
CA GLY A 102 8.87 3.50 -22.49
C GLY A 102 8.76 1.97 -22.35
N LEU A 103 7.94 1.47 -21.41
CA LEU A 103 7.80 0.04 -21.17
C LEU A 103 6.73 -0.58 -22.08
N SER A 104 7.15 -1.48 -22.98
CA SER A 104 6.29 -2.17 -23.95
C SER A 104 5.78 -3.55 -23.49
N ASN A 105 6.36 -4.12 -22.43
CA ASN A 105 5.91 -5.35 -21.73
C ASN A 105 5.88 -5.08 -20.22
N ALA A 106 5.02 -4.16 -19.80
CA ALA A 106 4.96 -3.77 -18.41
C ALA A 106 4.16 -4.79 -17.58
N PRO A 107 4.53 -5.01 -16.30
CA PRO A 107 3.73 -5.83 -15.41
C PRO A 107 2.35 -5.20 -15.19
N SER A 108 1.36 -6.03 -14.84
CA SER A 108 0.00 -5.58 -14.54
C SER A 108 -0.05 -4.50 -13.46
N LYS A 109 0.91 -4.54 -12.53
CA LYS A 109 1.16 -3.49 -11.54
C LYS A 109 2.65 -3.24 -11.37
N LEU A 110 3.02 -1.98 -11.12
CA LEU A 110 4.40 -1.57 -10.85
C LEU A 110 4.47 -0.61 -9.64
N PRO A 111 4.26 -1.10 -8.40
CA PRO A 111 4.23 -0.25 -7.19
C PRO A 111 5.49 0.60 -7.01
N SER A 112 6.66 0.07 -7.38
CA SER A 112 7.95 0.77 -7.33
C SER A 112 7.98 2.05 -8.18
N ALA A 113 7.18 2.14 -9.25
CA ALA A 113 7.04 3.34 -10.07
C ALA A 113 6.36 4.52 -9.33
N PHE A 114 5.80 4.26 -8.14
CA PHE A 114 5.08 5.21 -7.31
C PHE A 114 5.63 5.24 -5.88
N ASP A 115 6.89 4.84 -5.67
CA ASP A 115 7.55 4.72 -4.35
C ASP A 115 6.71 3.95 -3.31
N ILE A 116 5.98 2.93 -3.75
CA ILE A 116 5.24 2.03 -2.87
C ILE A 116 6.17 0.89 -2.48
N ASP A 117 6.32 0.68 -1.17
CA ASP A 117 7.26 -0.28 -0.58
C ASP A 117 6.69 -1.70 -0.48
N LEU A 118 5.36 -1.81 -0.36
CA LEU A 118 4.63 -3.07 -0.26
C LEU A 118 3.25 -2.93 -0.92
N HIS A 119 2.87 -3.91 -1.73
CA HIS A 119 1.54 -4.01 -2.29
C HIS A 119 0.79 -5.21 -1.69
N VAL A 120 -0.47 -5.03 -1.33
CA VAL A 120 -1.41 -6.08 -0.92
C VAL A 120 -2.34 -6.37 -2.09
N ASP A 121 -2.44 -7.63 -2.48
CA ASP A 121 -3.19 -8.11 -3.65
C ASP A 121 -3.68 -9.55 -3.38
N ASP A 122 -4.70 -10.03 -4.06
CA ASP A 122 -5.16 -11.43 -3.98
C ASP A 122 -4.50 -12.33 -5.05
N SER A 123 -3.86 -11.73 -6.06
CA SER A 123 -3.31 -12.42 -7.20
C SER A 123 -1.88 -12.92 -6.98
N GLU A 124 -1.71 -14.25 -7.06
CA GLU A 124 -0.40 -14.89 -7.17
C GLU A 124 0.37 -14.42 -8.41
N GLY A 125 -0.32 -14.09 -9.51
CA GLY A 125 0.30 -13.55 -10.72
C GLY A 125 1.03 -12.22 -10.46
N VAL A 126 0.40 -11.33 -9.68
CA VAL A 126 1.01 -10.04 -9.29
C VAL A 126 2.24 -10.26 -8.40
N ARG A 127 2.25 -11.30 -7.56
CA ARG A 127 3.43 -11.68 -6.78
C ARG A 127 4.58 -12.17 -7.66
N LEU A 128 4.30 -12.99 -8.67
CA LEU A 128 5.31 -13.46 -9.64
C LEU A 128 5.89 -12.28 -10.43
N GLU A 129 5.04 -11.38 -10.93
CA GLU A 129 5.50 -10.13 -11.55
C GLU A 129 6.37 -9.31 -10.59
N GLY A 130 6.01 -9.27 -9.30
CA GLY A 130 6.81 -8.62 -8.26
C GLY A 130 8.21 -9.20 -8.12
N GLN A 131 8.35 -10.52 -8.24
CA GLN A 131 9.64 -11.20 -8.22
C GLN A 131 10.48 -10.83 -9.45
N ASP A 132 9.85 -10.79 -10.63
CA ASP A 132 10.52 -10.47 -11.90
C ASP A 132 10.91 -8.99 -12.02
N HIS A 133 10.10 -8.09 -11.46
CA HIS A 133 10.26 -6.64 -11.59
C HIS A 133 10.73 -5.93 -10.31
N GLY A 134 11.05 -6.68 -9.26
CA GLY A 134 11.70 -6.18 -8.05
C GLY A 134 10.80 -5.35 -7.12
N PHE A 135 9.52 -5.69 -7.01
CA PHE A 135 8.61 -5.08 -6.04
C PHE A 135 7.98 -6.12 -5.11
N ARG A 136 7.62 -5.69 -3.89
CA ARG A 136 7.12 -6.58 -2.85
C ARG A 136 5.60 -6.68 -2.89
N VAL A 137 5.09 -7.91 -2.83
CA VAL A 137 3.66 -8.21 -2.75
C VAL A 137 3.41 -9.13 -1.58
N VAL A 138 2.38 -8.84 -0.79
CA VAL A 138 1.77 -9.79 0.14
C VAL A 138 0.46 -10.24 -0.48
N VAL A 139 0.36 -11.54 -0.79
CA VAL A 139 -0.85 -12.13 -1.37
C VAL A 139 -1.80 -12.52 -0.25
N VAL A 140 -3.03 -12.04 -0.30
CA VAL A 140 -4.07 -12.37 0.69
C VAL A 140 -5.21 -13.13 0.03
N HIS A 141 -5.60 -14.27 0.59
CA HIS A 141 -6.76 -15.01 0.07
C HIS A 141 -8.06 -14.28 0.43
N PRO A 142 -9.07 -14.18 -0.45
CA PRO A 142 -10.33 -13.48 -0.15
C PRO A 142 -11.06 -14.06 1.08
N GLU A 143 -10.98 -15.37 1.27
CA GLU A 143 -11.63 -16.11 2.37
C GLU A 143 -10.78 -16.18 3.66
N ASP A 144 -9.56 -15.64 3.68
CA ASP A 144 -8.74 -15.66 4.88
C ASP A 144 -9.23 -14.62 5.91
N GLU A 145 -9.81 -15.07 7.02
CA GLU A 145 -10.24 -14.21 8.12
C GLU A 145 -9.06 -13.48 8.81
N ASN A 146 -7.83 -14.04 8.71
CA ASN A 146 -6.62 -13.50 9.32
C ASN A 146 -5.77 -12.65 8.36
N TRP A 147 -6.28 -12.30 7.17
CA TRP A 147 -5.55 -11.53 6.17
C TRP A 147 -4.94 -10.23 6.72
N ALA A 148 -5.66 -9.54 7.61
CA ALA A 148 -5.20 -8.30 8.22
C ALA A 148 -3.93 -8.53 9.05
N ARG A 149 -3.83 -9.68 9.74
CA ARG A 149 -2.62 -10.07 10.48
C ARG A 149 -1.47 -10.33 9.53
N GLN A 150 -1.73 -11.06 8.44
CA GLN A 150 -0.72 -11.33 7.41
C GLN A 150 -0.14 -10.04 6.81
N VAL A 151 -0.99 -9.05 6.53
CA VAL A 151 -0.53 -7.73 6.05
C VAL A 151 0.34 -7.03 7.10
N LEU A 152 -0.06 -7.03 8.37
CA LEU A 152 0.73 -6.41 9.45
C LEU A 152 2.11 -7.06 9.61
N ASP A 153 2.18 -8.39 9.53
CA ASP A 153 3.44 -9.12 9.62
C ASP A 153 4.35 -8.82 8.41
N ALA A 154 3.79 -8.76 7.20
CA ALA A 154 4.53 -8.36 6.00
C ALA A 154 5.08 -6.93 6.11
N VAL A 155 4.29 -5.99 6.64
CA VAL A 155 4.72 -4.60 6.86
C VAL A 155 5.86 -4.54 7.88
N ALA A 156 5.80 -5.32 8.97
CA ALA A 156 6.87 -5.38 9.95
C ALA A 156 8.19 -5.85 9.34
N VAL A 157 8.16 -6.85 8.46
CA VAL A 157 9.33 -7.31 7.71
C VAL A 157 9.90 -6.20 6.81
N VAL A 158 9.04 -5.51 6.05
CA VAL A 158 9.48 -4.41 5.18
C VAL A 158 10.10 -3.26 5.98
N GLN A 159 9.48 -2.90 7.11
CA GLN A 159 9.99 -1.85 7.99
C GLN A 159 11.39 -2.19 8.51
N ALA A 160 11.59 -3.43 8.99
CA ALA A 160 12.89 -3.90 9.46
C ALA A 160 13.96 -3.90 8.35
N GLN A 161 13.60 -4.31 7.12
CA GLN A 161 14.51 -4.27 5.96
C GLN A 161 14.94 -2.85 5.62
N LEU A 162 14.02 -1.88 5.61
CA LEU A 162 14.33 -0.49 5.31
C LEU A 162 15.18 0.15 6.41
N ASP A 163 14.86 -0.12 7.67
CA ASP A 163 15.65 0.37 8.81
C ASP A 163 17.10 -0.17 8.78
N TRP A 164 17.25 -1.44 8.42
CA TRP A 164 18.56 -2.06 8.18
C TRP A 164 19.31 -1.32 7.07
N GLN A 165 18.69 -1.13 5.89
CA GLN A 165 19.30 -0.42 4.77
C GLN A 165 19.72 1.02 5.11
N HIS A 166 18.93 1.74 5.90
CA HIS A 166 19.28 3.08 6.38
C HIS A 166 20.47 3.09 7.34
N SER A 167 20.62 2.04 8.16
CA SER A 167 21.73 1.93 9.12
C SER A 167 23.09 1.76 8.44
N PHE A 168 23.15 1.08 7.30
CA PHE A 168 24.39 0.88 6.53
C PHE A 168 24.76 2.05 5.61
N LYS A 169 23.83 2.94 5.27
CA LYS A 169 24.07 4.08 4.38
C LYS A 169 24.56 5.35 5.10
N ARG A 170 24.73 5.35 6.43
CA ARG A 170 25.32 6.50 7.16
C ARG A 170 26.85 6.48 7.01
N PRO A 171 27.48 7.51 6.39
CA PRO A 171 28.93 7.65 6.43
C PRO A 171 29.38 7.81 7.89
N ALA A 172 30.54 7.23 8.24
CA ALA A 172 31.17 7.49 9.53
C ALA A 172 31.38 9.02 9.69
N PRO A 173 31.17 9.60 10.89
CA PRO A 173 31.46 11.01 11.11
C PRO A 173 32.93 11.27 10.78
N ALA A 174 33.18 12.26 9.93
CA ALA A 174 34.53 12.67 9.57
C ALA A 174 35.35 12.96 10.85
N PRO A 175 36.59 12.48 10.97
CA PRO A 175 37.41 12.77 12.13
C PRO A 175 37.55 14.29 12.26
N GLN A 176 37.17 14.81 13.43
CA GLN A 176 37.37 16.21 13.76
C GLN A 176 38.88 16.45 13.76
N THR A 177 39.37 17.15 12.74
CA THR A 177 40.73 17.65 12.71
C THR A 177 40.93 18.53 13.93
N ALA A 178 41.68 18.01 14.90
CA ALA A 178 42.16 18.79 16.03
C ALA A 178 42.88 20.03 15.46
N ARG A 179 42.31 21.21 15.73
CA ARG A 179 43.02 22.46 15.48
C ARG A 179 44.28 22.45 16.34
N ALA A 180 45.43 22.27 15.69
CA ALA A 180 46.71 22.58 16.29
C ALA A 180 46.71 24.07 16.63
N PHE A 181 46.68 24.38 17.93
CA PHE A 181 47.05 25.69 18.42
C PHE A 181 48.57 25.82 18.26
N SER A 182 48.99 26.71 17.35
CA SER A 182 50.35 27.23 17.31
C SER A 182 50.31 28.73 17.55
N SER A 183 51.17 29.14 18.50
CA SER A 183 51.59 30.50 18.90
C SER A 183 50.73 31.20 19.94
#